data_AF-A0A354U8M0-F1
#
_entry.id   AF-A0A354U8M0-F1
#
_cell.length_a   1.000
_cell.length_b   1.000
_cell.length_c   1.000
_cell.angle_alpha   90.00
_cell.angle_beta   90.00
_cell.angle_gamma   90.00
#
_symmetry.space_group_name_H-M   'P 1'
#
loop_
_entity.id
_entity.type
_entity.pdbx_description
1 polymer ?
#
loop_
_entity_poly.entity_id
_entity_poly.type
_entity_poly.pdbx_seq_one_letter_code
_entity_poly.pdbx_strand_id
1 'polypeptide(L)'
;MEIVTIAIMIVAFIGMIVCAKKQKTNPNAKTIAILCLIVVVICAGKFMVDTGSFGGPSREMKEALASYDRFSEASAQAAGELVSQKFAGKNVIVVASGGNSWDKQPNKLVDYVKKYITGATVTVKGLPYDVPENGGGMVEEYMNAKYFNDLFKENAGTDVYVMTLSLPYDPGQMQRLSVWTQKNGPKLVLINADVNYLGEQIQKGIIAGAVVMRPDLKQEDFEKNAPKDLKEAFAARYILITPENLVEMAKKYPSLFNRR
;
A
#
# COMPACT_ATOMS: atom_id res chain seq x y z
N MET A 1 11.47 15.39 -17.45
CA MET A 1 11.02 16.52 -18.31
C MET A 1 10.75 15.97 -19.70
N GLU A 2 9.57 16.18 -20.28
CA GLU A 2 9.32 15.71 -21.65
C GLU A 2 10.29 16.42 -22.61
N ILE A 3 10.98 15.67 -23.47
CA ILE A 3 11.93 16.20 -24.47
C ILE A 3 11.28 17.32 -25.30
N VAL A 4 9.97 17.21 -25.51
CA VAL A 4 9.12 18.20 -26.19
C VAL A 4 9.12 19.55 -25.46
N THR A 5 9.01 19.59 -24.14
CA THR A 5 9.01 20.84 -23.35
C THR A 5 10.36 21.55 -23.44
N ILE A 6 11.47 20.82 -23.39
CA ILE A 6 12.82 21.37 -23.57
C ILE A 6 12.97 21.94 -24.98
N ALA A 7 12.54 21.19 -26.00
CA ALA A 7 12.60 21.64 -27.39
C ALA A 7 11.77 22.92 -27.62
N ILE A 8 10.57 23.01 -27.04
CA ILE A 8 9.73 24.21 -27.09
C ILE A 8 10.42 25.41 -26.44
N MET A 9 11.04 25.21 -25.26
CA MET A 9 11.78 26.28 -24.58
C MET A 9 12.98 26.76 -25.41
N ILE A 10 13.73 25.85 -26.03
CA ILE A 10 14.86 26.20 -26.90
C ILE A 10 14.39 26.97 -28.14
N VAL A 11 13.31 26.52 -28.80
CA VAL A 11 12.74 27.20 -29.98
C VAL A 11 12.21 28.59 -29.61
N ALA A 12 11.51 28.73 -28.47
CA ALA A 12 11.03 30.02 -27.99
C ALA A 12 12.20 30.97 -27.64
N PHE A 13 13.28 30.45 -27.07
CA PHE A 13 14.49 31.21 -26.76
C PHE A 13 15.21 31.69 -28.03
N ILE A 14 15.38 30.81 -29.01
CA ILE A 14 15.92 31.17 -30.34
C ILE A 14 15.02 32.20 -31.01
N GLY A 15 13.69 32.03 -30.94
CA GLY A 15 12.70 32.99 -31.43
C GLY A 15 12.87 34.38 -30.83
N MET A 16 13.10 34.47 -29.51
CA MET A 16 13.39 35.74 -28.83
C MET A 16 14.68 36.39 -29.34
N ILE A 17 15.77 35.63 -29.51
CA ILE A 17 17.04 36.16 -30.04
C ILE A 17 16.88 36.68 -31.47
N VAL A 18 16.15 35.94 -32.33
CA VAL A 18 15.88 36.34 -33.72
C VAL A 18 15.01 37.61 -33.75
N CYS A 19 13.98 37.69 -32.90
CA CYS A 19 13.11 38.86 -32.80
C CYS A 19 13.86 40.09 -32.26
N ALA A 20 14.76 39.91 -31.30
CA ALA A 20 15.61 40.98 -30.78
C ALA A 20 16.52 41.58 -31.86
N LYS A 21 17.05 40.75 -32.78
CA LYS A 21 17.83 41.21 -33.94
C LYS A 21 16.99 41.94 -34.99
N LYS A 22 15.72 41.56 -35.16
CA LYS A 22 14.79 42.14 -36.17
C LYS A 22 13.90 43.26 -35.64
N GLN A 23 14.04 43.65 -34.38
CA GLN A 23 13.18 44.63 -33.72
C GLN A 23 13.27 46.04 -34.34
N LYS A 24 14.42 46.37 -34.96
CA LYS A 24 14.64 47.66 -35.64
C LYS A 24 14.03 47.73 -37.04
N THR A 25 13.69 46.60 -37.64
CA THR A 25 13.23 46.49 -39.03
C THR A 25 11.81 45.96 -39.18
N ASN A 26 11.25 45.31 -38.16
CA ASN A 26 9.88 44.80 -38.16
C ASN A 26 9.16 45.14 -36.84
N PRO A 27 8.15 46.03 -36.83
CA PRO A 27 7.38 46.39 -35.64
C PRO A 27 6.75 45.20 -34.90
N ASN A 28 6.36 44.14 -35.64
CA ASN A 28 5.71 42.96 -35.07
C ASN A 28 6.69 42.04 -34.31
N ALA A 29 8.00 42.21 -34.48
CA ALA A 29 9.00 41.40 -33.79
C ALA A 29 8.96 41.59 -32.26
N LYS A 30 8.53 42.77 -31.78
CA LYS A 30 8.35 43.02 -30.34
C LYS A 30 7.20 42.18 -29.77
N THR A 31 6.08 42.11 -30.47
CA THR A 31 4.91 41.31 -30.06
C THR A 31 5.23 39.82 -30.04
N ILE A 32 5.95 39.32 -31.05
CA ILE A 32 6.36 37.91 -31.12
C ILE A 32 7.34 37.56 -30.00
N ALA A 33 8.29 38.44 -29.67
CA ALA A 33 9.21 38.23 -28.55
C ALA A 33 8.47 38.12 -27.20
N ILE A 34 7.43 38.94 -26.99
CA ILE A 34 6.59 38.88 -25.77
C ILE A 34 5.85 37.54 -25.71
N LEU A 35 5.29 37.05 -26.82
CA LEU A 35 4.63 35.74 -26.86
C LEU A 35 5.61 34.59 -26.55
N CYS A 36 6.81 34.63 -27.11
CA CYS A 36 7.85 33.65 -26.80
C CYS A 36 8.25 33.68 -25.31
N LEU A 37 8.32 34.88 -24.69
CA LEU A 37 8.60 35.01 -23.26
C LEU A 37 7.48 34.39 -22.41
N ILE A 38 6.20 34.62 -22.76
CA ILE A 38 5.06 34.01 -22.06
C ILE A 38 5.15 32.48 -22.11
N VAL A 39 5.46 31.91 -23.28
CA VAL A 39 5.64 30.45 -23.43
C VAL A 39 6.76 29.95 -22.52
N VAL A 40 7.91 30.62 -22.48
CA VAL A 40 9.03 30.25 -21.60
C VAL A 40 8.63 30.32 -20.13
N VAL A 41 7.91 31.35 -19.71
CA VAL A 41 7.44 31.50 -18.33
C VAL A 41 6.45 30.39 -17.95
N ILE A 42 5.52 30.03 -18.85
CA ILE A 42 4.58 28.92 -18.62
C ILE A 42 5.35 27.59 -18.51
N CYS A 43 6.29 27.33 -19.41
CA CYS A 43 7.11 26.11 -19.37
C CYS A 43 7.98 26.04 -18.11
N ALA A 44 8.59 27.14 -17.70
CA ALA A 44 9.37 27.24 -16.47
C ALA A 44 8.48 27.04 -15.23
N GLY A 45 7.29 27.64 -15.20
CA GLY A 45 6.29 27.44 -14.15
C GLY A 45 5.86 25.99 -14.03
N LYS A 46 5.52 25.34 -15.15
CA LYS A 46 5.19 23.91 -15.19
C LYS A 46 6.36 23.04 -14.72
N PHE A 47 7.59 23.35 -15.15
CA PHE A 47 8.78 22.64 -14.71
C PHE A 47 8.97 22.74 -13.19
N MET A 48 8.87 23.94 -12.62
CA MET A 48 8.97 24.16 -11.17
C MET A 48 7.87 23.44 -10.38
N VAL A 49 6.66 23.32 -10.93
CA VAL A 49 5.58 22.51 -10.34
C VAL A 49 5.89 21.01 -10.42
N ASP A 50 6.38 20.53 -11.58
CA ASP A 50 6.71 19.13 -11.80
C ASP A 50 7.88 18.66 -10.91
N THR A 51 8.83 19.54 -10.60
CA THR A 51 9.98 19.27 -9.70
C THR A 51 9.68 19.49 -8.23
N GLY A 52 8.51 20.02 -7.87
CA GLY A 52 8.16 20.32 -6.48
C GLY A 52 8.87 21.55 -5.90
N SER A 53 9.46 22.41 -6.74
CA SER A 53 10.22 23.60 -6.32
C SER A 53 9.39 24.66 -5.57
N PHE A 54 8.06 24.54 -5.58
CA PHE A 54 7.14 25.38 -4.80
C PHE A 54 6.68 24.74 -3.48
N GLY A 55 7.41 23.75 -2.95
CA GLY A 55 7.11 23.13 -1.66
C GLY A 55 5.98 22.09 -1.69
N GLY A 56 5.59 21.63 -2.88
CA GLY A 56 4.66 20.51 -3.09
C GLY A 56 5.36 19.26 -3.60
N PRO A 57 4.73 18.07 -3.53
CA PRO A 57 5.33 16.84 -4.04
C PRO A 57 5.55 16.93 -5.56
N SER A 58 6.71 16.49 -6.02
CA SER A 58 7.05 16.40 -7.45
C SER A 58 6.06 15.50 -8.19
N ARG A 59 5.99 15.62 -9.52
CA ARG A 59 5.14 14.74 -10.34
C ARG A 59 5.51 13.26 -10.14
N GLU A 60 6.80 12.96 -10.08
CA GLU A 60 7.30 11.61 -9.82
C GLU A 60 6.87 11.10 -8.45
N MET A 61 6.95 11.95 -7.40
CA MET A 61 6.47 11.60 -6.07
C MET A 61 4.95 11.35 -6.06
N LYS A 62 4.15 12.17 -6.77
CA LYS A 62 2.70 11.96 -6.90
C LYS A 62 2.38 10.65 -7.62
N GLU A 63 3.10 10.34 -8.70
CA GLU A 63 2.93 9.10 -9.45
C GLU A 63 3.32 7.87 -8.61
N ALA A 64 4.43 7.96 -7.85
CA ALA A 64 4.86 6.93 -6.92
C ALA A 64 3.85 6.70 -5.78
N LEU A 65 3.29 7.77 -5.20
CA LEU A 65 2.24 7.68 -4.18
C LEU A 65 0.96 7.05 -4.73
N ALA A 66 0.52 7.47 -5.92
CA ALA A 66 -0.64 6.88 -6.58
C ALA A 66 -0.41 5.40 -6.95
N SER A 67 0.82 5.05 -7.34
CA SER A 67 1.24 3.66 -7.57
C SER A 67 1.18 2.84 -6.29
N TYR A 68 1.73 3.34 -5.19
CA TYR A 68 1.65 2.70 -3.87
C TYR A 68 0.21 2.52 -3.38
N ASP A 69 -0.62 3.55 -3.55
CA ASP A 69 -2.05 3.48 -3.21
C ASP A 69 -2.76 2.37 -4.02
N ARG A 70 -2.47 2.20 -5.31
CA ARG A 70 -3.04 1.12 -6.13
C ARG A 70 -2.60 -0.27 -5.69
N PHE A 71 -1.32 -0.46 -5.38
CA PHE A 71 -0.85 -1.73 -4.84
C PHE A 71 -1.50 -2.06 -3.50
N SER A 72 -1.68 -1.05 -2.63
CA SER A 72 -2.38 -1.18 -1.36
C SER A 72 -3.86 -1.53 -1.54
N GLU A 73 -4.53 -0.89 -2.50
CA GLU A 73 -5.92 -1.21 -2.83
C GLU A 73 -6.05 -2.62 -3.41
N ALA A 74 -5.12 -3.04 -4.28
CA ALA A 74 -5.12 -4.37 -4.87
C ALA A 74 -4.93 -5.48 -3.81
N SER A 75 -4.03 -5.29 -2.84
CA SER A 75 -3.86 -6.26 -1.75
C SER A 75 -5.09 -6.30 -0.83
N ALA A 76 -5.69 -5.15 -0.53
CA ALA A 76 -6.94 -5.05 0.22
C ALA A 76 -8.13 -5.69 -0.50
N GLN A 77 -8.21 -5.53 -1.83
CA GLN A 77 -9.26 -6.14 -2.65
C GLN A 77 -9.24 -7.66 -2.52
N ALA A 78 -8.08 -8.30 -2.69
CA ALA A 78 -7.97 -9.75 -2.57
C ALA A 78 -8.41 -10.26 -1.20
N ALA A 79 -8.06 -9.55 -0.12
CA ALA A 79 -8.49 -9.90 1.23
C ALA A 79 -10.00 -9.69 1.44
N GLY A 80 -10.56 -8.57 1.00
CA GLY A 80 -11.99 -8.28 1.12
C GLY A 80 -12.87 -9.22 0.30
N GLU A 81 -12.46 -9.55 -0.92
CA GLU A 81 -13.15 -10.53 -1.77
C GLU A 81 -13.10 -11.94 -1.18
N LEU A 82 -11.96 -12.36 -0.62
CA LEU A 82 -11.86 -13.63 0.12
C LEU A 82 -12.87 -13.69 1.26
N VAL A 83 -12.97 -12.59 2.04
CA VAL A 83 -13.91 -12.51 3.16
C VAL A 83 -15.35 -12.59 2.68
N SER A 84 -15.70 -11.85 1.63
CA SER A 84 -17.04 -11.88 1.02
C SER A 84 -17.44 -13.29 0.58
N GLN A 85 -16.49 -14.02 -0.03
CA GLN A 85 -16.75 -15.36 -0.58
C GLN A 85 -16.87 -16.42 0.51
N LYS A 86 -16.02 -16.38 1.54
CA LYS A 86 -15.93 -17.45 2.55
C LYS A 86 -16.73 -17.18 3.82
N PHE A 87 -17.04 -15.92 4.12
CA PHE A 87 -17.56 -15.49 5.42
C PHE A 87 -18.78 -14.57 5.31
N ALA A 88 -19.63 -14.77 4.28
CA ALA A 88 -20.94 -14.13 4.21
C ALA A 88 -21.79 -14.48 5.45
N GLY A 89 -22.50 -13.49 5.97
CA GLY A 89 -23.32 -13.56 7.19
C GLY A 89 -22.53 -13.56 8.50
N LYS A 90 -21.21 -13.39 8.46
CA LYS A 90 -20.33 -13.46 9.63
C LYS A 90 -20.00 -12.09 10.22
N ASN A 91 -19.57 -12.09 11.48
CA ASN A 91 -19.06 -10.92 12.16
C ASN A 91 -17.55 -10.77 11.90
N VAL A 92 -17.17 -9.65 11.30
CA VAL A 92 -15.80 -9.35 10.88
C VAL A 92 -15.29 -8.13 11.62
N ILE A 93 -14.09 -8.23 12.18
CA ILE A 93 -13.33 -7.09 12.69
C ILE A 93 -12.17 -6.82 11.76
N VAL A 94 -12.15 -5.63 11.14
CA VAL A 94 -10.94 -5.12 10.46
C VAL A 94 -10.08 -4.44 11.52
N VAL A 95 -8.86 -4.94 11.70
CA VAL A 95 -7.93 -4.45 12.72
C VAL A 95 -7.02 -3.39 12.10
N ALA A 96 -7.23 -2.15 12.50
CA ALA A 96 -6.52 -0.97 12.02
C ALA A 96 -5.18 -0.77 12.76
N SER A 97 -4.16 -0.30 12.02
CA SER A 97 -2.97 0.28 12.62
C SER A 97 -3.27 1.67 13.22
N GLY A 98 -2.39 2.17 14.10
CA GLY A 98 -2.58 3.46 14.79
C GLY A 98 -3.15 3.36 16.22
N GLY A 99 -3.33 2.14 16.72
CA GLY A 99 -3.72 1.89 18.11
C GLY A 99 -5.04 2.53 18.50
N ASN A 100 -5.11 3.09 19.70
CA ASN A 100 -6.33 3.74 20.22
C ASN A 100 -6.68 5.06 19.52
N SER A 101 -5.80 5.56 18.65
CA SER A 101 -6.03 6.79 17.86
C SER A 101 -6.13 6.50 16.37
N TRP A 102 -6.44 5.25 15.99
CA TRP A 102 -6.60 4.84 14.59
C TRP A 102 -7.67 5.67 13.86
N ASP A 103 -8.68 6.16 14.57
CA ASP A 103 -9.74 7.02 14.06
C ASP A 103 -9.23 8.43 13.69
N LYS A 104 -8.14 8.88 14.32
CA LYS A 104 -7.48 10.16 14.06
C LYS A 104 -6.41 10.08 12.97
N GLN A 105 -5.98 8.86 12.61
CA GLN A 105 -4.99 8.60 11.58
C GLN A 105 -5.62 7.75 10.47
N PRO A 106 -6.06 8.35 9.35
CA PRO A 106 -6.76 7.62 8.30
C PRO A 106 -5.88 6.49 7.74
N ASN A 107 -6.23 5.25 8.10
CA ASN A 107 -5.63 4.05 7.52
C ASN A 107 -6.41 3.67 6.25
N LYS A 108 -5.94 4.16 5.10
CA LYS A 108 -6.56 3.87 3.79
C LYS A 108 -6.74 2.37 3.51
N LEU A 109 -5.87 1.52 4.07
CA LEU A 109 -5.97 0.07 3.87
C LEU A 109 -7.24 -0.50 4.50
N VAL A 110 -7.65 0.02 5.67
CA VAL A 110 -8.93 -0.34 6.31
C VAL A 110 -10.10 0.03 5.40
N ASP A 111 -10.09 1.23 4.82
CA ASP A 111 -11.16 1.70 3.94
C ASP A 111 -11.23 0.86 2.66
N TYR A 112 -10.10 0.54 2.04
CA TYR A 112 -10.05 -0.34 0.89
C TYR A 112 -10.56 -1.74 1.22
N VAL A 113 -10.14 -2.34 2.33
CA VAL A 113 -10.62 -3.67 2.72
C VAL A 113 -12.13 -3.66 2.89
N LYS A 114 -12.66 -2.70 3.65
CA LYS A 114 -14.11 -2.55 3.87
C LYS A 114 -14.88 -2.39 2.59
N LYS A 115 -14.35 -1.62 1.63
CA LYS A 115 -14.96 -1.43 0.31
C LYS A 115 -15.21 -2.74 -0.42
N TYR A 116 -14.34 -3.74 -0.24
CA TYR A 116 -14.43 -5.03 -0.93
C TYR A 116 -15.04 -6.16 -0.09
N ILE A 117 -15.35 -5.91 1.19
CA ILE A 117 -16.12 -6.85 2.01
C ILE A 117 -17.61 -6.60 1.79
N THR A 118 -18.29 -7.62 1.27
CA THR A 118 -19.73 -7.64 1.00
C THR A 118 -20.37 -8.82 1.72
N GLY A 119 -21.61 -8.65 2.18
CA GLY A 119 -22.37 -9.73 2.82
C GLY A 119 -21.93 -10.09 4.23
N ALA A 120 -21.00 -9.38 4.87
CA ALA A 120 -20.58 -9.60 6.26
C ALA A 120 -20.80 -8.35 7.12
N THR A 121 -20.97 -8.53 8.43
CA THR A 121 -21.11 -7.42 9.39
C THR A 121 -19.71 -6.96 9.79
N VAL A 122 -19.30 -5.77 9.32
CA VAL A 122 -17.94 -5.27 9.53
C VAL A 122 -17.90 -4.21 10.62
N THR A 123 -17.01 -4.39 11.59
CA THR A 123 -16.59 -3.35 12.53
C THR A 123 -15.09 -3.11 12.41
N VAL A 124 -14.63 -1.93 12.86
CA VAL A 124 -13.21 -1.57 12.85
C VAL A 124 -12.74 -1.36 14.27
N LYS A 125 -11.57 -1.91 14.60
CA LYS A 125 -10.90 -1.73 15.89
C LYS A 125 -9.43 -1.46 15.66
N GLY A 126 -8.86 -0.51 16.40
CA GLY A 126 -7.41 -0.41 16.52
C GLY A 126 -6.87 -1.53 17.41
N LEU A 127 -5.65 -1.97 17.16
CA LEU A 127 -4.91 -2.80 18.10
C LEU A 127 -4.19 -1.89 19.10
N PRO A 128 -4.65 -1.73 20.36
CA PRO A 128 -3.92 -0.92 21.33
C PRO A 128 -2.53 -1.51 21.58
N TYR A 129 -1.50 -0.68 21.57
CA TYR A 129 -0.15 -1.05 21.99
C TYR A 129 0.45 0.11 22.79
N ASP A 130 1.32 -0.22 23.75
CA ASP A 130 2.01 0.79 24.54
C ASP A 130 3.33 1.14 23.85
N VAL A 131 3.53 2.42 23.58
CA VAL A 131 4.82 2.94 23.09
C VAL A 131 5.68 3.29 24.31
N PRO A 132 6.89 2.73 24.45
CA PRO A 132 7.79 3.12 25.52
C PRO A 132 8.13 4.62 25.44
N GLU A 133 8.20 5.29 26.59
CA GLU A 133 8.41 6.74 26.70
C GLU A 133 9.70 7.24 26.04
N ASN A 134 10.70 6.35 25.88
CA ASN A 134 11.98 6.59 25.18
C ASN A 134 12.16 5.68 23.95
N GLY A 135 11.06 5.15 23.40
CA GLY A 135 11.09 4.23 22.27
C GLY A 135 11.37 4.94 20.96
N GLY A 136 12.50 4.62 20.31
CA GLY A 136 12.82 5.04 18.94
C GLY A 136 12.62 3.95 17.87
N GLY A 137 11.98 2.84 18.24
CA GLY A 137 11.75 1.66 17.39
C GLY A 137 10.50 1.78 16.53
N MET A 138 10.36 0.88 15.57
CA MET A 138 9.18 0.80 14.71
C MET A 138 7.98 0.27 15.51
N VAL A 139 6.75 0.66 15.11
CA VAL A 139 5.51 0.24 15.80
C VAL A 139 5.40 -1.27 15.94
N GLU A 140 5.85 -1.99 14.93
CA GLU A 140 5.89 -3.46 14.85
C GLU A 140 6.72 -4.10 15.97
N GLU A 141 7.72 -3.39 16.50
CA GLU A 141 8.57 -3.87 17.60
C GLU A 141 7.85 -3.84 18.95
N TYR A 142 6.81 -3.01 19.08
CA TYR A 142 6.03 -2.88 20.31
C TYR A 142 4.83 -3.84 20.34
N MET A 143 4.45 -4.40 19.20
CA MET A 143 3.34 -5.34 19.10
C MET A 143 3.71 -6.70 19.67
N ASN A 144 2.96 -7.17 20.67
CA ASN A 144 3.20 -8.43 21.36
C ASN A 144 1.91 -9.23 21.58
N ALA A 145 2.06 -10.47 22.04
CA ALA A 145 0.93 -11.40 22.17
C ALA A 145 -0.19 -10.89 23.08
N LYS A 146 0.14 -10.10 24.11
CA LYS A 146 -0.85 -9.58 25.07
C LYS A 146 -1.91 -8.75 24.35
N TYR A 147 -1.50 -7.80 23.50
CA TYR A 147 -2.43 -6.90 22.83
C TYR A 147 -3.39 -7.63 21.88
N PHE A 148 -2.89 -8.59 21.10
CA PHE A 148 -3.74 -9.41 20.24
C PHE A 148 -4.68 -10.30 21.06
N ASN A 149 -4.18 -10.92 22.13
CA ASN A 149 -5.00 -11.77 22.98
C ASN A 149 -6.10 -10.99 23.71
N ASP A 150 -5.81 -9.77 24.16
CA ASP A 150 -6.81 -8.88 24.76
C ASP A 150 -7.85 -8.49 23.70
N LEU A 151 -7.43 -8.12 22.48
CA LEU A 151 -8.36 -7.86 21.37
C LEU A 151 -9.28 -9.06 21.08
N PHE A 152 -8.74 -10.28 21.02
CA PHE A 152 -9.53 -11.49 20.79
C PHE A 152 -10.50 -11.78 21.93
N LYS A 153 -10.06 -11.56 23.18
CA LYS A 153 -10.87 -11.79 24.38
C LYS A 153 -12.02 -10.80 24.49
N GLU A 154 -11.74 -9.51 24.29
CA GLU A 154 -12.73 -8.43 24.39
C GLU A 154 -13.78 -8.48 23.29
N ASN A 155 -13.44 -9.11 22.16
CA ASN A 155 -14.33 -9.24 21.00
C ASN A 155 -14.69 -10.71 20.74
N ALA A 156 -14.89 -11.48 21.82
CA ALA A 156 -15.37 -12.85 21.74
C ALA A 156 -16.68 -12.94 20.95
N GLY A 157 -16.78 -13.93 20.06
CA GLY A 157 -17.91 -14.07 19.12
C GLY A 157 -17.67 -13.45 17.74
N THR A 158 -16.53 -12.79 17.53
CA THR A 158 -16.04 -12.46 16.18
C THR A 158 -15.72 -13.74 15.41
N ASP A 159 -16.18 -13.85 14.18
CA ASP A 159 -15.87 -15.00 13.32
C ASP A 159 -14.54 -14.82 12.58
N VAL A 160 -14.22 -13.59 12.16
CA VAL A 160 -13.03 -13.27 11.35
C VAL A 160 -12.39 -11.97 11.76
N TYR A 161 -11.07 -11.97 11.89
CA TYR A 161 -10.26 -10.75 11.95
C TYR A 161 -9.51 -10.55 10.65
N VAL A 162 -9.63 -9.36 10.05
CA VAL A 162 -8.81 -8.93 8.91
C VAL A 162 -7.72 -8.00 9.42
N MET A 163 -6.48 -8.47 9.41
CA MET A 163 -5.34 -7.74 9.93
C MET A 163 -4.76 -6.84 8.84
N THR A 164 -4.84 -5.52 9.02
CA THR A 164 -4.15 -4.54 8.16
C THR A 164 -2.74 -4.21 8.67
N LEU A 165 -2.24 -5.02 9.60
CA LEU A 165 -0.97 -4.88 10.31
C LEU A 165 -0.36 -6.27 10.52
N SER A 166 0.95 -6.32 10.70
CA SER A 166 1.67 -7.58 10.90
C SER A 166 1.36 -8.18 12.27
N LEU A 167 1.35 -9.52 12.33
CA LEU A 167 1.43 -10.25 13.60
C LEU A 167 2.76 -9.92 14.32
N PRO A 168 2.90 -10.21 15.62
CA PRO A 168 4.15 -9.93 16.35
C PRO A 168 5.36 -10.49 15.62
N TYR A 169 6.37 -9.64 15.40
CA TYR A 169 7.59 -10.04 14.69
C TYR A 169 8.41 -11.07 15.48
N ASP A 170 8.46 -10.91 16.81
CA ASP A 170 9.12 -11.87 17.70
C ASP A 170 8.43 -13.25 17.65
N PRO A 171 9.13 -14.34 17.26
CA PRO A 171 8.53 -15.66 17.18
C PRO A 171 7.95 -16.17 18.51
N GLY A 172 8.56 -15.78 19.64
CA GLY A 172 8.08 -16.14 20.98
C GLY A 172 6.72 -15.49 21.29
N GLN A 173 6.54 -14.22 20.93
CA GLN A 173 5.25 -13.54 21.00
C GLN A 173 4.25 -14.14 20.01
N MET A 174 4.68 -14.40 18.78
CA MET A 174 3.81 -14.99 17.76
C MET A 174 3.23 -16.33 18.23
N GLN A 175 4.05 -17.22 18.82
CA GLN A 175 3.59 -18.52 19.34
C GLN A 175 2.61 -18.41 20.51
N ARG A 176 2.60 -17.28 21.25
CA ARG A 176 1.74 -17.05 22.40
C ARG A 176 0.35 -16.49 22.03
N LEU A 177 0.05 -16.32 20.74
CA LEU A 177 -1.29 -15.92 20.34
C LEU A 177 -2.30 -17.03 20.64
N SER A 178 -3.28 -16.68 21.46
CA SER A 178 -4.35 -17.57 21.94
C SER A 178 -5.19 -18.18 20.81
N VAL A 179 -5.31 -17.50 19.67
CA VAL A 179 -6.07 -17.99 18.51
C VAL A 179 -5.51 -19.29 17.95
N TRP A 180 -4.22 -19.60 18.16
CA TRP A 180 -3.60 -20.83 17.67
C TRP A 180 -4.13 -22.11 18.30
N THR A 181 -4.66 -22.04 19.52
CA THR A 181 -5.10 -23.21 20.28
C THR A 181 -6.61 -23.33 20.38
N GLN A 182 -7.36 -22.35 19.85
CA GLN A 182 -8.81 -22.34 19.92
C GLN A 182 -9.43 -23.26 18.86
N LYS A 183 -10.11 -24.32 19.30
CA LYS A 183 -10.75 -25.32 18.41
C LYS A 183 -11.77 -24.72 17.43
N ASN A 184 -12.58 -23.78 17.91
CA ASN A 184 -13.58 -23.03 17.13
C ASN A 184 -13.31 -21.53 17.23
N GLY A 185 -12.03 -21.15 17.26
CA GLY A 185 -11.62 -19.76 17.34
C GLY A 185 -11.92 -18.97 16.06
N PRO A 186 -11.78 -17.64 16.13
CA PRO A 186 -11.92 -16.79 14.97
C PRO A 186 -10.87 -17.14 13.91
N LYS A 187 -11.20 -16.84 12.65
CA LYS A 187 -10.27 -16.96 11.53
C LYS A 187 -9.50 -15.67 11.33
N LEU A 188 -8.29 -15.78 10.81
CA LEU A 188 -7.47 -14.64 10.43
C LEU A 188 -7.39 -14.52 8.91
N VAL A 189 -7.55 -13.29 8.41
CA VAL A 189 -7.15 -12.89 7.07
C VAL A 189 -6.06 -11.83 7.22
N LEU A 190 -4.88 -12.10 6.68
CA LEU A 190 -3.70 -11.24 6.87
C LEU A 190 -3.40 -10.48 5.59
N ILE A 191 -3.06 -9.20 5.69
CA ILE A 191 -2.68 -8.36 4.54
C ILE A 191 -1.23 -7.90 4.70
N ASN A 192 -0.46 -7.98 3.61
CA ASN A 192 0.97 -7.70 3.59
C ASN A 192 1.74 -8.51 4.66
N ALA A 193 1.32 -9.76 4.87
CA ALA A 193 1.78 -10.56 5.99
C ALA A 193 3.13 -11.21 5.73
N ASP A 194 3.93 -11.36 6.78
CA ASP A 194 5.02 -12.34 6.80
C ASP A 194 4.47 -13.71 7.24
N VAL A 195 4.65 -14.72 6.39
CA VAL A 195 4.15 -16.08 6.61
C VAL A 195 5.25 -17.11 6.85
N ASN A 196 6.50 -16.69 7.05
CA ASN A 196 7.67 -17.55 7.15
C ASN A 196 7.52 -18.71 8.17
N TYR A 197 6.68 -18.56 9.19
CA TYR A 197 6.43 -19.58 10.22
C TYR A 197 4.95 -19.95 10.39
N LEU A 198 4.10 -19.58 9.44
CA LEU A 198 2.64 -19.68 9.55
C LEU A 198 2.03 -20.81 8.71
N GLY A 199 2.86 -21.63 8.07
CA GLY A 199 2.41 -22.72 7.19
C GLY A 199 1.44 -23.68 7.89
N GLU A 200 1.70 -24.04 9.14
CA GLU A 200 0.82 -24.93 9.93
C GLU A 200 -0.52 -24.26 10.25
N GLN A 201 -0.51 -22.98 10.63
CA GLN A 201 -1.72 -22.21 10.96
C GLN A 201 -2.59 -21.97 9.72
N ILE A 202 -1.96 -21.79 8.55
CA ILE A 202 -2.65 -21.75 7.25
C ILE A 202 -3.22 -23.13 6.93
N GLN A 203 -2.44 -24.21 7.07
CA GLN A 203 -2.91 -25.57 6.77
C GLN A 203 -4.11 -25.97 7.63
N LYS A 204 -4.11 -25.62 8.91
CA LYS A 204 -5.23 -25.84 9.84
C LYS A 204 -6.44 -24.93 9.58
N GLY A 205 -6.32 -23.98 8.65
CA GLY A 205 -7.35 -23.00 8.34
C GLY A 205 -7.66 -22.06 9.50
N ILE A 206 -6.71 -21.83 10.43
CA ILE A 206 -6.81 -20.75 11.42
C ILE A 206 -6.57 -19.42 10.70
N ILE A 207 -5.55 -19.39 9.84
CA ILE A 207 -5.38 -18.35 8.83
C ILE A 207 -6.15 -18.79 7.58
N ALA A 208 -7.27 -18.14 7.30
CA ALA A 208 -8.13 -18.44 6.16
C ALA A 208 -7.57 -17.90 4.83
N GLY A 209 -6.74 -16.86 4.91
CA GLY A 209 -5.92 -16.39 3.81
C GLY A 209 -4.89 -15.37 4.23
N ALA A 210 -3.78 -15.31 3.51
CA ALA A 210 -2.73 -14.32 3.69
C ALA A 210 -2.37 -13.72 2.32
N VAL A 211 -2.53 -12.40 2.19
CA VAL A 211 -2.00 -11.65 1.06
C VAL A 211 -0.54 -11.34 1.35
N VAL A 212 0.34 -11.94 0.56
CA VAL A 212 1.79 -11.91 0.77
C VAL A 212 2.46 -11.29 -0.43
N MET A 213 3.50 -10.51 -0.20
CA MET A 213 4.34 -10.04 -1.28
C MET A 213 5.04 -11.22 -1.96
N ARG A 214 5.11 -11.19 -3.28
CA ARG A 214 5.78 -12.22 -4.07
C ARG A 214 7.25 -12.35 -3.64
N PRO A 215 7.73 -13.57 -3.30
CA PRO A 215 9.09 -13.76 -2.81
C PRO A 215 10.14 -13.78 -3.94
N ASP A 216 9.70 -13.80 -5.21
CA ASP A 216 10.52 -13.84 -6.41
C ASP A 216 10.72 -12.48 -7.08
N LEU A 217 10.25 -11.39 -6.46
CA LEU A 217 10.41 -10.03 -6.98
C LEU A 217 11.89 -9.62 -7.01
N LYS A 218 12.28 -8.94 -8.09
CA LYS A 218 13.60 -8.32 -8.24
C LYS A 218 13.53 -6.83 -7.89
N GLN A 219 14.69 -6.22 -7.66
CA GLN A 219 14.80 -4.78 -7.39
C GLN A 219 14.04 -3.93 -8.42
N GLU A 220 14.19 -4.25 -9.70
CA GLU A 220 13.54 -3.58 -10.83
C GLU A 220 11.99 -3.62 -10.76
N ASP A 221 11.41 -4.62 -10.09
CA ASP A 221 9.95 -4.74 -9.96
C ASP A 221 9.37 -3.74 -8.94
N PHE A 222 10.21 -3.27 -8.00
CA PHE A 222 9.82 -2.24 -7.03
C PHE A 222 9.83 -0.83 -7.64
N GLU A 223 10.62 -0.63 -8.70
CA GLU A 223 10.71 0.63 -9.46
C GLU A 223 9.55 0.79 -10.44
N LYS A 224 8.88 -0.31 -10.82
CA LYS A 224 7.73 -0.26 -11.72
C LYS A 224 6.49 0.31 -11.02
N ASN A 225 5.84 1.24 -11.70
CA ASN A 225 4.54 1.76 -11.31
C ASN A 225 3.46 0.66 -11.39
N ALA A 226 2.47 0.75 -10.50
CA ALA A 226 1.33 -0.14 -10.50
C ALA A 226 0.59 -0.06 -11.84
N PRO A 227 0.23 -1.21 -12.43
CA PRO A 227 -0.79 -1.30 -13.46
C PRO A 227 -2.07 -0.55 -13.06
N LYS A 228 -2.82 -0.08 -14.06
CA LYS A 228 -4.10 0.61 -13.81
C LYS A 228 -5.20 -0.35 -13.34
N ASP A 229 -5.16 -1.59 -13.83
CA ASP A 229 -6.06 -2.65 -13.38
C ASP A 229 -5.57 -3.24 -12.05
N LEU A 230 -6.48 -3.39 -11.09
CA LEU A 230 -6.14 -3.86 -9.75
C LEU A 230 -5.75 -5.34 -9.71
N LYS A 231 -6.28 -6.18 -10.61
CA LYS A 231 -5.89 -7.60 -10.68
C LYS A 231 -4.49 -7.74 -11.24
N GLU A 232 -4.16 -6.97 -12.27
CA GLU A 232 -2.79 -6.88 -12.78
C GLU A 232 -1.83 -6.32 -11.73
N ALA A 233 -2.22 -5.27 -11.00
CA ALA A 233 -1.43 -4.72 -9.92
C ALA A 233 -1.22 -5.73 -8.78
N PHE A 234 -2.25 -6.50 -8.43
CA PHE A 234 -2.13 -7.59 -7.48
C PHE A 234 -1.10 -8.63 -7.96
N ALA A 235 -1.29 -9.18 -9.16
CA ALA A 235 -0.40 -10.22 -9.70
C ALA A 235 1.06 -9.75 -9.89
N ALA A 236 1.26 -8.45 -10.08
CA ALA A 236 2.58 -7.86 -10.20
C ALA A 236 3.38 -7.94 -8.89
N ARG A 237 2.75 -7.83 -7.71
CA ARG A 237 3.48 -7.75 -6.42
C ARG A 237 3.07 -8.76 -5.35
N TYR A 238 1.91 -9.38 -5.49
CA TYR A 238 1.29 -10.15 -4.42
C TYR A 238 0.82 -11.52 -4.90
N ILE A 239 0.66 -12.41 -3.91
CA ILE A 239 -0.02 -13.69 -4.01
C ILE A 239 -0.99 -13.83 -2.84
N LEU A 240 -2.09 -14.53 -3.07
CA LEU A 240 -3.01 -14.92 -2.01
C LEU A 240 -2.73 -16.38 -1.66
N ILE A 241 -2.32 -16.62 -0.42
CA ILE A 241 -2.12 -17.97 0.12
C ILE A 241 -3.34 -18.33 0.94
N THR A 242 -3.91 -19.50 0.69
CA THR A 242 -5.02 -20.06 1.44
C THR A 242 -4.71 -21.52 1.79
N PRO A 243 -5.51 -22.16 2.67
CA PRO A 243 -5.34 -23.59 2.96
C PRO A 243 -5.41 -24.46 1.69
N GLU A 244 -6.21 -24.04 0.69
CA GLU A 244 -6.44 -24.79 -0.53
C GLU A 244 -5.23 -24.80 -1.48
N ASN A 245 -4.42 -23.73 -1.50
CA ASN A 245 -3.29 -23.61 -2.42
C ASN A 245 -1.91 -23.69 -1.72
N LEU A 246 -1.87 -23.89 -0.40
CA LEU A 246 -0.65 -23.88 0.39
C LEU A 246 0.45 -24.78 -0.18
N VAL A 247 0.11 -26.03 -0.53
CA VAL A 247 1.08 -27.01 -1.05
C VAL A 247 1.63 -26.60 -2.41
N GLU A 248 0.79 -26.03 -3.28
CA GLU A 248 1.21 -25.51 -4.58
C GLU A 248 2.13 -24.30 -4.40
N MET A 249 1.75 -23.35 -3.54
CA MET A 249 2.54 -22.15 -3.27
C MET A 249 3.88 -22.48 -2.62
N ALA A 250 3.94 -23.44 -1.69
CA ALA A 250 5.18 -23.90 -1.08
C ALA A 250 6.15 -24.53 -2.11
N LYS A 251 5.63 -25.26 -3.10
CA LYS A 251 6.44 -25.81 -4.20
C LYS A 251 6.93 -24.73 -5.15
N LYS A 252 6.03 -23.80 -5.52
CA LYS A 252 6.33 -22.71 -6.44
C LYS A 252 7.30 -21.69 -5.84
N TYR A 253 7.21 -21.46 -4.53
CA TYR A 253 7.99 -20.50 -3.78
C TYR A 253 8.61 -21.14 -2.52
N PRO A 254 9.73 -21.89 -2.65
CA PRO A 254 10.31 -22.65 -1.53
C PRO A 254 10.77 -21.80 -0.33
N SER A 255 11.07 -20.53 -0.55
CA SER A 255 11.50 -19.59 0.49
C SER A 255 10.36 -18.98 1.30
N LEU A 256 9.09 -19.21 0.92
CA LEU A 256 7.92 -18.54 1.49
C LEU A 256 7.63 -18.92 2.95
N PHE A 257 8.00 -20.13 3.36
CA PHE A 257 7.72 -20.70 4.70
C PHE A 257 8.99 -21.12 5.45
N ASN A 258 10.17 -20.63 5.01
CA ASN A 258 11.46 -21.16 5.49
C ASN A 258 12.58 -20.10 5.59
N ARG A 259 12.29 -18.80 5.59
CA ARG A 259 13.36 -17.80 5.81
C ARG A 259 13.84 -17.88 7.26
N ARG A 260 15.05 -18.43 7.41
CA ARG A 260 15.92 -18.24 8.58
C ARG A 260 16.63 -16.89 8.48
#